data_AF-A0A7J9WNM2-F1
#
_entry.id   AF-A0A7J9WNM2-F1
#
_cell.length_a   1.000
_cell.length_b   1.000
_cell.length_c   1.000
_cell.angle_alpha   90.00
_cell.angle_beta   90.00
_cell.angle_gamma   90.00
#
_symmetry.space_group_name_H-M   'P 1'
#
loop_
_entity.id
_entity.type
_entity.pdbx_description
1 polymer ?
#
loop_
_entity_poly.entity_id
_entity_poly.type
_entity_poly.pdbx_seq_one_letter_code
_entity_poly.pdbx_strand_id
1 'polypeptide(L)'
;MPLLLHSLAEFQDLILPALEAVRPRAIVEVGSETGANAKVLVDWAGVHGAVLHSVDPEPADDLVKLAAVTEHLHVVAEYSPEALPGIGPADAYLLDGDHNHSTVTRELDTIDEVCDRFPLVILHDVGWPCGRRDQYYAPDRLPADRVHPHSWDEGVTPDNPGTVRGGFRGEGAFAAARHEGGPANGVLTAVEDFRERRPGLAYHQVPSVFGLGILYPEDAHFAGAVRDLFDPYDRHPLLERLERNRLELYLRVIALQDEMAGRVGQQDRMVAGYEAALAALNVENTDLRLRLAGGHAGRTG
;
A
#
# COMPACT_ATOMS: atom_id res chain seq x y z
N MET A 1 -6.16 9.90 15.02
CA MET A 1 -6.41 9.22 13.75
C MET A 1 -5.18 9.40 12.88
N PRO A 2 -4.76 8.38 12.12
CA PRO A 2 -3.72 8.53 11.11
C PRO A 2 -4.15 9.61 10.09
N LEU A 3 -3.17 10.34 9.54
CA LEU A 3 -3.45 11.34 8.50
C LEU A 3 -3.74 10.68 7.13
N LEU A 4 -3.31 9.44 6.96
CA LEU A 4 -3.53 8.64 5.76
C LEU A 4 -4.48 7.48 6.07
N LEU A 5 -5.69 7.54 5.52
CA LEU A 5 -6.56 6.36 5.39
C LEU A 5 -6.04 5.51 4.24
N HIS A 6 -5.82 4.22 4.45
CA HIS A 6 -5.20 3.32 3.46
C HIS A 6 -5.54 1.82 3.64
N SER A 7 -6.45 1.46 4.54
CA SER A 7 -6.68 0.06 4.90
C SER A 7 -8.06 -0.40 4.46
N LEU A 8 -8.17 -1.69 4.09
CA LEU A 8 -9.47 -2.37 3.96
C LEU A 8 -10.38 -2.23 5.20
N ALA A 9 -9.81 -1.99 6.38
CA ALA A 9 -10.59 -1.74 7.60
C ALA A 9 -11.54 -0.54 7.49
N GLU A 10 -11.28 0.42 6.60
CA GLU A 10 -12.15 1.58 6.36
C GLU A 10 -13.46 1.21 5.62
N PHE A 11 -13.56 -0.03 5.11
CA PHE A 11 -14.70 -0.50 4.30
C PHE A 11 -15.55 -1.57 4.98
N GLN A 12 -15.43 -1.75 6.30
CA GLN A 12 -16.14 -2.81 7.02
C GLN A 12 -17.67 -2.73 6.89
N ASP A 13 -18.22 -1.52 6.79
CA ASP A 13 -19.64 -1.28 6.55
C ASP A 13 -20.12 -1.76 5.16
N LEU A 14 -19.20 -2.08 4.24
CA LEU A 14 -19.49 -2.67 2.93
C LEU A 14 -19.05 -4.13 2.86
N ILE A 15 -17.88 -4.45 3.41
CA ILE A 15 -17.32 -5.81 3.39
C ILE A 15 -18.21 -6.77 4.18
N LEU A 16 -18.57 -6.44 5.43
CA LEU A 16 -19.34 -7.36 6.27
C LEU A 16 -20.72 -7.67 5.67
N PRO A 17 -21.52 -6.68 5.19
CA PRO A 17 -22.77 -7.00 4.49
C PRO A 17 -22.59 -7.83 3.22
N ALA A 18 -21.47 -7.68 2.50
CA ALA A 18 -21.16 -8.55 1.36
C ALA A 18 -20.91 -10.00 1.83
N LEU A 19 -20.19 -10.20 2.94
CA LEU A 19 -20.00 -11.52 3.55
C LEU A 19 -21.32 -12.12 4.04
N GLU A 20 -22.24 -11.31 4.59
CA GLU A 20 -23.60 -11.76 4.94
C GLU A 20 -24.38 -12.27 3.73
N ALA A 21 -24.19 -11.67 2.55
CA ALA A 21 -24.83 -12.13 1.32
C ALA A 21 -24.26 -13.47 0.84
N VAL A 22 -22.92 -13.60 0.88
CA VAL A 22 -22.20 -14.81 0.44
C VAL A 22 -22.39 -15.98 1.41
N ARG A 23 -22.42 -15.70 2.72
CA ARG A 23 -22.36 -16.68 3.82
C ARG A 23 -21.18 -17.65 3.66
N PRO A 24 -19.94 -17.12 3.59
CA PRO A 24 -18.75 -17.93 3.40
C PRO A 24 -18.54 -18.90 4.57
N ARG A 25 -18.08 -20.12 4.25
CA ARG A 25 -17.53 -21.06 5.23
C ARG A 25 -16.03 -20.85 5.42
N ALA A 26 -15.34 -20.40 4.38
CA ALA A 26 -13.94 -20.02 4.43
C ALA A 26 -13.73 -18.64 3.79
N ILE A 27 -12.90 -17.82 4.43
CA ILE A 27 -12.47 -16.51 3.96
C ILE A 27 -10.94 -16.53 3.88
N VAL A 28 -10.39 -15.96 2.81
CA VAL A 28 -8.96 -15.68 2.71
C VAL A 28 -8.74 -14.18 2.69
N GLU A 29 -7.86 -13.68 3.54
CA GLU A 29 -7.33 -12.33 3.51
C GLU A 29 -5.86 -12.40 3.09
N VAL A 30 -5.46 -11.58 2.13
CA VAL A 30 -4.08 -11.39 1.71
C VAL A 30 -3.67 -9.96 2.02
N GLY A 31 -2.56 -9.80 2.75
CA GLY A 31 -2.09 -8.51 3.23
C GLY A 31 -2.75 -8.17 4.56
N SER A 32 -2.18 -8.66 5.65
CA SER A 32 -2.71 -8.42 7.00
C SER A 32 -2.18 -7.12 7.61
N GLU A 33 -0.98 -6.68 7.20
CA GLU A 33 -0.30 -5.48 7.68
C GLU A 33 -0.30 -5.39 9.22
N THR A 34 -1.08 -4.46 9.80
CA THR A 34 -1.22 -4.31 11.26
C THR A 34 -2.15 -5.33 11.92
N GLY A 35 -2.85 -6.15 11.13
CA GLY A 35 -3.86 -7.12 11.54
C GLY A 35 -5.19 -6.51 11.94
N ALA A 36 -5.42 -5.22 11.65
CA ALA A 36 -6.64 -4.51 12.06
C ALA A 36 -7.90 -5.08 11.37
N ASN A 37 -7.84 -5.29 10.06
CA ASN A 37 -8.92 -5.89 9.30
C ASN A 37 -9.11 -7.37 9.67
N ALA A 38 -8.01 -8.13 9.72
CA ALA A 38 -7.97 -9.52 10.17
C ALA A 38 -8.75 -9.75 11.48
N LYS A 39 -8.52 -8.91 12.51
CA LYS A 39 -9.21 -9.03 13.80
C LYS A 39 -10.74 -8.93 13.68
N VAL A 40 -11.23 -8.01 12.85
CA VAL A 40 -12.68 -7.88 12.63
C VAL A 40 -13.24 -9.06 11.84
N LEU A 41 -12.49 -9.55 10.84
CA LEU A 41 -12.89 -10.74 10.10
C LEU A 41 -12.91 -12.00 11.00
N VAL A 42 -11.98 -12.12 11.94
CA VAL A 42 -11.97 -13.22 12.93
C VAL A 42 -13.19 -13.18 13.84
N ASP A 43 -13.54 -12.01 14.35
CA ASP A 43 -14.72 -11.84 15.18
C ASP A 43 -16.00 -12.19 14.39
N TRP A 44 -16.10 -11.68 13.16
CA TRP A 44 -17.22 -11.99 12.26
C TRP A 44 -17.29 -13.49 11.95
N ALA A 45 -16.16 -14.12 11.61
CA ALA A 45 -16.09 -15.54 11.28
C ALA A 45 -16.50 -16.43 12.45
N GLY A 46 -16.10 -16.08 13.68
CA GLY A 46 -16.47 -16.80 14.90
C GLY A 46 -17.97 -16.79 15.16
N VAL A 47 -18.65 -15.66 14.90
CA VAL A 47 -20.11 -15.55 15.03
C VAL A 47 -20.85 -16.39 13.97
N HIS A 48 -20.28 -16.50 12.77
CA HIS A 48 -20.91 -17.15 11.62
C HIS A 48 -20.47 -18.61 11.39
N GLY A 49 -19.56 -19.11 12.23
CA GLY A 49 -18.99 -20.46 12.06
C GLY A 49 -18.16 -20.61 10.79
N ALA A 50 -17.56 -19.51 10.31
CA ALA A 50 -16.61 -19.50 9.21
C ALA A 50 -15.16 -19.60 9.72
N VAL A 51 -14.23 -19.87 8.82
CA VAL A 51 -12.79 -19.89 9.10
C VAL A 51 -12.10 -18.78 8.31
N LEU A 52 -11.17 -18.07 8.95
CA LEU A 52 -10.30 -17.09 8.29
C LEU A 52 -8.89 -17.66 8.08
N HIS A 53 -8.41 -17.56 6.86
CA HIS A 53 -7.00 -17.72 6.52
C HIS A 53 -6.42 -16.33 6.22
N SER A 54 -5.48 -15.85 7.04
CA SER A 54 -4.79 -14.57 6.82
C SER A 54 -3.37 -14.85 6.32
N VAL A 55 -3.06 -14.34 5.12
CA VAL A 55 -1.82 -14.57 4.39
C VAL A 55 -1.02 -13.29 4.34
N ASP A 56 0.20 -13.35 4.84
CA ASP A 56 1.11 -12.21 4.85
C ASP A 56 2.55 -12.74 4.93
N PRO A 57 3.52 -12.23 4.16
CA PRO A 57 4.92 -12.63 4.31
C PRO A 57 5.51 -12.33 5.69
N GLU A 58 5.03 -11.27 6.35
CA GLU A 58 5.53 -10.76 7.63
C GLU A 58 4.35 -10.41 8.57
N PRO A 59 3.55 -11.40 8.99
CA PRO A 59 2.34 -11.15 9.76
C PRO A 59 2.68 -10.53 11.13
N ALA A 60 1.85 -9.59 11.58
CA ALA A 60 2.05 -8.96 12.88
C ALA A 60 2.06 -9.97 14.04
N ASP A 61 3.00 -9.82 14.98
CA ASP A 61 3.15 -10.69 16.15
C ASP A 61 1.84 -10.93 16.91
N ASP A 62 1.00 -9.90 17.04
CA ASP A 62 -0.26 -9.98 17.76
C ASP A 62 -1.30 -10.82 17.00
N LEU A 63 -1.27 -10.84 15.68
CA LEU A 63 -2.12 -11.71 14.85
C LEU A 63 -1.67 -13.16 14.97
N VAL A 64 -0.35 -13.42 14.96
CA VAL A 64 0.22 -14.76 15.19
C VAL A 64 -0.17 -15.30 16.59
N LYS A 65 -0.06 -14.47 17.63
CA LYS A 65 -0.50 -14.85 18.99
C LYS A 65 -1.99 -15.13 19.06
N LEU A 66 -2.81 -14.35 18.35
CA LEU A 66 -4.26 -14.56 18.29
C LEU A 66 -4.59 -15.90 17.62
N ALA A 67 -3.91 -16.24 16.52
CA ALA A 67 -4.08 -17.51 15.82
C ALA A 67 -3.75 -18.72 16.70
N ALA A 68 -2.77 -18.59 17.60
CA ALA A 68 -2.40 -19.66 18.53
C ALA A 68 -3.51 -20.05 19.52
N VAL A 69 -4.51 -19.18 19.73
CA VAL A 69 -5.61 -19.39 20.69
C VAL A 69 -7.00 -19.36 20.04
N THR A 70 -7.08 -19.18 18.72
CA THR A 70 -8.34 -19.01 17.99
C THR A 70 -8.45 -20.10 16.92
N GLU A 71 -9.30 -21.10 17.15
CA GLU A 71 -9.40 -22.29 16.29
C GLU A 71 -9.81 -21.97 14.85
N HIS A 72 -10.61 -20.92 14.65
CA HIS A 72 -11.12 -20.48 13.34
C HIS A 72 -10.25 -19.40 12.67
N LEU A 73 -9.01 -19.21 13.12
CA LEU A 73 -8.01 -18.34 12.50
C LEU A 73 -6.75 -19.15 12.15
N HIS A 74 -6.34 -19.08 10.90
CA HIS A 74 -5.08 -19.63 10.41
C HIS A 74 -4.24 -18.51 9.80
N VAL A 75 -3.01 -18.33 10.30
CA VAL A 75 -2.06 -17.36 9.76
C VAL A 75 -1.02 -18.10 8.92
N VAL A 76 -0.83 -17.66 7.69
CA VAL A 76 0.13 -18.23 6.74
C VAL A 76 1.20 -17.19 6.44
N ALA A 77 2.40 -17.42 6.98
CA ALA A 77 3.55 -16.51 6.87
C ALA A 77 4.30 -16.69 5.53
N GLU A 78 3.62 -16.46 4.41
CA GLU A 78 4.14 -16.71 3.07
C GLU A 78 3.69 -15.63 2.07
N TYR A 79 4.38 -15.57 0.93
CA TYR A 79 3.97 -14.74 -0.21
C TYR A 79 2.73 -15.34 -0.88
N SER A 80 1.73 -14.51 -1.18
CA SER A 80 0.38 -14.97 -1.52
C SER A 80 0.32 -15.88 -2.76
N PRO A 81 1.03 -15.63 -3.87
CA PRO A 81 0.99 -16.54 -5.01
C PRO A 81 1.50 -17.96 -4.70
N GLU A 82 2.32 -18.13 -3.68
CA GLU A 82 2.84 -19.43 -3.23
C GLU A 82 1.94 -20.06 -2.15
N ALA A 83 1.32 -19.23 -1.31
CA ALA A 83 0.45 -19.67 -0.22
C ALA A 83 -0.92 -20.16 -0.70
N LEU A 84 -1.55 -19.42 -1.64
CA LEU A 84 -2.94 -19.65 -2.08
C LEU A 84 -3.21 -21.09 -2.57
N PRO A 85 -2.34 -21.74 -3.36
CA PRO A 85 -2.56 -23.13 -3.77
C PRO A 85 -2.66 -24.12 -2.59
N GLY A 86 -1.98 -23.84 -1.48
CA GLY A 86 -1.95 -24.71 -0.30
C GLY A 86 -3.15 -24.53 0.65
N ILE A 87 -3.81 -23.37 0.61
CA ILE A 87 -4.97 -23.05 1.46
C ILE A 87 -6.23 -23.77 0.96
N GLY A 88 -6.36 -23.91 -0.36
CA GLY A 88 -7.54 -24.49 -1.01
C GLY A 88 -8.65 -23.46 -1.28
N PRO A 89 -9.82 -23.91 -1.77
CA PRO A 89 -10.90 -23.03 -2.17
C PRO A 89 -11.58 -22.37 -0.97
N ALA A 90 -11.85 -21.08 -1.09
CA ALA A 90 -12.67 -20.31 -0.17
C ALA A 90 -13.86 -19.66 -0.90
N ASP A 91 -14.82 -19.16 -0.12
CA ASP A 91 -16.04 -18.55 -0.66
C ASP A 91 -15.90 -17.03 -0.85
N ALA A 92 -14.94 -16.42 -0.14
CA ALA A 92 -14.58 -15.01 -0.25
C ALA A 92 -13.07 -14.78 -0.10
N TYR A 93 -12.50 -13.92 -0.95
CA TYR A 93 -11.10 -13.51 -0.91
C TYR A 93 -11.02 -11.98 -0.80
N LEU A 94 -10.19 -11.48 0.11
CA LEU A 94 -9.85 -10.07 0.25
C LEU A 94 -8.36 -9.92 -0.10
N LEU A 95 -8.06 -9.20 -1.18
CA LEU A 95 -6.72 -9.02 -1.72
C LEU A 95 -6.24 -7.57 -1.49
N ASP A 96 -5.28 -7.41 -0.57
CA ASP A 96 -4.65 -6.14 -0.19
C ASP A 96 -3.14 -6.35 0.08
N GLY A 97 -2.52 -7.23 -0.71
CA GLY A 97 -1.08 -7.55 -0.64
C GLY A 97 -0.23 -6.62 -1.50
N ASP A 98 0.61 -7.19 -2.37
CA ASP A 98 1.44 -6.38 -3.28
C ASP A 98 0.58 -5.72 -4.37
N HIS A 99 0.73 -4.40 -4.52
CA HIS A 99 -0.07 -3.61 -5.47
C HIS A 99 0.58 -3.54 -6.86
N ASN A 100 0.85 -4.69 -7.47
CA ASN A 100 1.35 -4.79 -8.84
C ASN A 100 0.55 -5.78 -9.68
N HIS A 101 0.57 -5.56 -10.99
CA HIS A 101 -0.18 -6.36 -11.95
C HIS A 101 0.18 -7.84 -11.89
N SER A 102 1.48 -8.15 -11.79
CA SER A 102 1.96 -9.54 -11.85
C SER A 102 1.51 -10.37 -10.66
N THR A 103 1.49 -9.79 -9.46
CA THR A 103 1.03 -10.47 -8.25
C THR A 103 -0.47 -10.70 -8.32
N VAL A 104 -1.25 -9.65 -8.53
CA VAL A 104 -2.72 -9.72 -8.55
C VAL A 104 -3.21 -10.66 -9.65
N THR A 105 -2.55 -10.66 -10.82
CA THR A 105 -2.87 -11.62 -11.90
C THR A 105 -2.66 -13.06 -11.43
N ARG A 106 -1.53 -13.38 -10.77
CA ARG A 106 -1.25 -14.73 -10.26
C ARG A 106 -2.24 -15.14 -9.17
N GLU A 107 -2.64 -14.22 -8.30
CA GLU A 107 -3.63 -14.47 -7.25
C GLU A 107 -5.00 -14.80 -7.86
N LEU A 108 -5.48 -13.98 -8.81
CA LEU A 108 -6.76 -14.20 -9.50
C LEU A 108 -6.75 -15.50 -10.33
N ASP A 109 -5.67 -15.78 -11.05
CA ASP A 109 -5.51 -17.02 -11.80
C ASP A 109 -5.53 -18.24 -10.85
N THR A 110 -4.82 -18.17 -9.72
CA THR A 110 -4.83 -19.22 -8.70
C THR A 110 -6.23 -19.44 -8.12
N ILE A 111 -6.96 -18.36 -7.81
CA ILE A 111 -8.33 -18.43 -7.30
C ILE A 111 -9.26 -19.13 -8.31
N ASP A 112 -9.18 -18.80 -9.61
CA ASP A 112 -9.98 -19.46 -10.66
C ASP A 112 -9.60 -20.94 -10.84
N GLU A 113 -8.34 -21.30 -10.59
CA GLU A 113 -7.86 -22.69 -10.68
C GLU A 113 -8.32 -23.55 -9.50
N VAL A 114 -8.28 -23.04 -8.26
CA VAL A 114 -8.58 -23.83 -7.06
C VAL A 114 -10.06 -23.90 -6.73
N CYS A 115 -10.86 -22.93 -7.19
CA CYS A 115 -12.29 -22.86 -6.91
C CYS A 115 -13.12 -23.45 -8.05
N ASP A 116 -13.98 -24.45 -7.76
CA ASP A 116 -14.94 -25.01 -8.74
C ASP A 116 -15.85 -23.94 -9.38
N ARG A 117 -16.17 -22.91 -8.59
CA ARG A 117 -16.88 -21.70 -9.03
C ARG A 117 -16.14 -20.50 -8.50
N PHE A 118 -15.94 -19.50 -9.34
CA PHE A 118 -15.26 -18.28 -8.95
C PHE A 118 -15.99 -17.61 -7.75
N PRO A 119 -15.27 -17.23 -6.68
CA PRO A 119 -15.84 -16.73 -5.44
C PRO A 119 -16.16 -15.23 -5.50
N LEU A 120 -16.58 -14.66 -4.36
CA LEU A 120 -16.49 -13.20 -4.17
C LEU A 120 -15.01 -12.83 -3.97
N VAL A 121 -14.50 -11.89 -4.76
CA VAL A 121 -13.15 -11.33 -4.57
C VAL A 121 -13.29 -9.82 -4.35
N ILE A 122 -12.72 -9.33 -3.26
CA ILE A 122 -12.63 -7.92 -2.91
C ILE A 122 -11.17 -7.53 -3.04
N LEU A 123 -10.86 -6.49 -3.81
CA LEU A 123 -9.52 -5.99 -4.04
C LEU A 123 -9.40 -4.56 -3.52
N HIS A 124 -8.31 -4.26 -2.83
CA HIS A 124 -7.95 -2.88 -2.51
C HIS A 124 -7.05 -2.28 -3.58
N ASP A 125 -6.76 -0.98 -3.50
CA ASP A 125 -5.80 -0.27 -4.35
C ASP A 125 -6.09 -0.32 -5.86
N VAL A 126 -7.36 -0.48 -6.23
CA VAL A 126 -7.84 -0.40 -7.62
C VAL A 126 -7.96 1.05 -8.13
N GLY A 127 -7.83 2.04 -7.26
CA GLY A 127 -7.80 3.47 -7.56
C GLY A 127 -6.37 4.04 -7.60
N TRP A 128 -6.22 5.37 -7.67
CA TRP A 128 -4.90 5.99 -7.73
C TRP A 128 -4.12 5.77 -6.41
N PRO A 129 -2.79 5.51 -6.43
CA PRO A 129 -1.95 5.40 -7.63
C PRO A 129 -1.94 4.00 -8.24
N CYS A 130 -2.17 2.97 -7.43
CA CYS A 130 -1.83 1.59 -7.74
C CYS A 130 -2.75 0.93 -8.78
N GLY A 131 -3.94 1.49 -9.03
CA GLY A 131 -4.87 0.99 -10.02
C GLY A 131 -4.25 0.95 -11.42
N ARG A 132 -3.40 1.93 -11.74
CA ARG A 132 -2.72 2.06 -13.05
C ARG A 132 -1.19 2.10 -12.95
N ARG A 133 -0.63 1.85 -11.77
CA ARG A 133 0.82 1.93 -11.54
C ARG A 133 1.24 0.82 -10.60
N ASP A 134 2.20 0.00 -10.98
CA ASP A 134 2.74 -1.00 -10.09
C ASP A 134 3.50 -0.35 -8.92
N GLN A 135 3.27 -0.90 -7.73
CA GLN A 135 4.06 -0.67 -6.53
C GLN A 135 4.72 -2.00 -6.10
N TYR A 136 5.98 -1.93 -5.69
CA TYR A 136 6.78 -3.11 -5.37
C TYR A 136 7.37 -3.00 -3.96
N TYR A 137 7.10 -4.00 -3.11
CA TYR A 137 7.80 -4.22 -1.85
C TYR A 137 9.05 -5.09 -2.04
N ALA A 138 8.99 -6.10 -2.92
CA ALA A 138 10.08 -7.03 -3.18
C ALA A 138 10.18 -7.38 -4.68
N PRO A 139 10.57 -6.42 -5.56
CA PRO A 139 10.59 -6.64 -7.01
C PRO A 139 11.49 -7.81 -7.45
N ASP A 140 12.52 -8.15 -6.68
CA ASP A 140 13.42 -9.28 -6.96
C ASP A 140 12.73 -10.65 -6.86
N ARG A 141 11.53 -10.74 -6.26
CA ARG A 141 10.72 -11.96 -6.22
C ARG A 141 9.92 -12.17 -7.52
N LEU A 142 9.78 -11.13 -8.34
CA LEU A 142 8.98 -11.17 -9.56
C LEU A 142 9.87 -11.53 -10.77
N PRO A 143 9.29 -12.14 -11.83
CA PRO A 143 9.99 -12.30 -13.09
C PRO A 143 10.45 -10.94 -13.64
N ALA A 144 11.70 -10.84 -14.10
CA ALA A 144 12.29 -9.57 -14.51
C ALA A 144 11.54 -8.86 -15.67
N ASP A 145 10.84 -9.63 -16.52
CA ASP A 145 10.00 -9.11 -17.61
C ASP A 145 8.62 -8.60 -17.13
N ARG A 146 8.31 -8.80 -15.85
CA ARG A 146 7.09 -8.34 -15.17
C ARG A 146 7.34 -7.18 -14.21
N VAL A 147 8.57 -6.68 -14.15
CA VAL A 147 8.95 -5.54 -13.30
C VAL A 147 9.21 -4.33 -14.18
N HIS A 148 8.42 -3.28 -14.02
CA HIS A 148 8.63 -2.01 -14.69
C HIS A 148 9.86 -1.28 -14.13
N PRO A 149 10.50 -0.39 -14.92
CA PRO A 149 11.46 0.55 -14.37
C PRO A 149 10.84 1.32 -13.20
N HIS A 150 11.46 1.25 -12.02
CA HIS A 150 10.88 1.77 -10.77
C HIS A 150 11.84 2.70 -10.02
N SER A 151 11.33 3.33 -8.97
CA SER A 151 12.10 4.22 -8.08
C SER A 151 11.68 4.00 -6.62
N TRP A 152 12.66 3.93 -5.73
CA TRP A 152 12.46 3.89 -4.27
C TRP A 152 12.40 5.29 -3.64
N ASP A 153 12.94 6.29 -4.35
CA ASP A 153 13.17 7.64 -3.82
C ASP A 153 12.20 8.68 -4.36
N GLU A 154 11.69 8.45 -5.56
CA GLU A 154 10.77 9.39 -6.22
C GLU A 154 9.32 9.05 -5.88
N GLY A 155 8.49 10.07 -5.76
CA GLY A 155 7.06 9.89 -5.56
C GLY A 155 6.24 10.21 -6.80
N VAL A 156 4.93 10.22 -6.60
CA VAL A 156 3.94 10.42 -7.66
C VAL A 156 2.88 11.43 -7.23
N THR A 157 2.23 12.03 -8.22
CA THR A 157 1.11 12.97 -8.04
C THR A 157 0.02 12.67 -9.08
N PRO A 158 -1.26 12.95 -8.78
CA PRO A 158 -2.32 12.89 -9.78
C PRO A 158 -1.99 13.70 -11.04
N ASP A 159 -2.50 13.25 -12.18
CA ASP A 159 -2.34 13.83 -13.51
C ASP A 159 -0.89 13.91 -14.06
N ASN A 160 0.10 13.37 -13.34
CA ASN A 160 1.47 13.21 -13.83
C ASN A 160 1.77 11.71 -14.06
N PRO A 161 1.92 11.27 -15.32
CA PRO A 161 2.21 9.87 -15.59
C PRO A 161 3.63 9.46 -15.20
N GLY A 162 4.54 10.41 -14.99
CA GLY A 162 5.91 10.15 -14.53
C GLY A 162 6.05 10.08 -13.00
N THR A 163 7.28 10.13 -12.53
CA THR A 163 7.65 10.33 -11.13
C THR A 163 8.11 11.78 -10.88
N VAL A 164 8.08 12.21 -9.62
CA VAL A 164 8.52 13.53 -9.17
C VAL A 164 9.42 13.41 -7.94
N ARG A 165 10.25 14.43 -7.71
CA ARG A 165 10.88 14.60 -6.41
C ARG A 165 9.82 15.04 -5.40
N GLY A 166 9.71 14.32 -4.29
CA GLY A 166 8.62 14.52 -3.33
C GLY A 166 7.37 13.73 -3.74
N GLY A 167 6.18 14.17 -3.33
CA GLY A 167 4.92 13.49 -3.67
C GLY A 167 4.67 12.21 -2.84
N PHE A 168 3.68 11.40 -3.26
CA PHE A 168 3.34 10.14 -2.60
C PHE A 168 4.42 9.10 -2.90
N ARG A 169 5.09 8.60 -1.86
CA ARG A 169 6.29 7.76 -1.97
C ARG A 169 6.45 6.90 -0.71
N GLY A 170 7.20 5.80 -0.85
CA GLY A 170 7.38 4.83 0.22
C GLY A 170 8.45 5.18 1.25
N GLU A 171 9.25 6.23 1.06
CA GLU A 171 10.38 6.57 1.94
C GLU A 171 11.30 5.35 2.20
N GLY A 172 11.54 4.55 1.16
CA GLY A 172 12.32 3.31 1.22
C GLY A 172 11.53 2.05 1.57
N ALA A 173 10.26 2.15 1.97
CA ALA A 173 9.41 0.98 2.27
C ALA A 173 8.89 0.27 1.01
N PHE A 174 8.66 1.00 -0.07
CA PHE A 174 8.25 0.47 -1.36
C PHE A 174 8.81 1.29 -2.52
N ALA A 175 8.89 0.68 -3.70
CA ALA A 175 9.17 1.36 -4.96
C ALA A 175 7.89 1.55 -5.79
N ALA A 176 7.84 2.64 -6.55
CA ALA A 176 6.79 2.87 -7.55
C ALA A 176 7.36 2.72 -8.96
N ALA A 177 6.60 2.10 -9.87
CA ALA A 177 6.89 2.14 -11.29
C ALA A 177 6.98 3.60 -11.76
N ARG A 178 8.00 3.92 -12.58
CA ARG A 178 8.28 5.30 -13.01
C ARG A 178 7.22 5.88 -13.93
N HIS A 179 6.45 5.01 -14.60
CA HIS A 179 5.39 5.41 -15.49
C HIS A 179 4.05 4.77 -15.09
N GLU A 180 2.98 5.56 -15.10
CA GLU A 180 1.60 5.09 -14.94
C GLU A 180 0.99 4.70 -16.29
N GLY A 181 0.15 3.67 -16.26
CA GLY A 181 -0.58 3.14 -17.39
C GLY A 181 0.27 2.24 -18.29
N GLY A 182 -0.35 1.82 -19.39
CA GLY A 182 0.20 0.83 -20.30
C GLY A 182 -0.13 -0.61 -19.91
N PRO A 183 0.31 -1.58 -20.72
CA PRO A 183 0.03 -2.99 -20.49
C PRO A 183 0.66 -3.49 -19.19
N ALA A 184 -0.05 -4.37 -18.48
CA ALA A 184 0.45 -5.05 -17.29
C ALA A 184 0.98 -4.10 -16.20
N ASN A 185 0.27 -3.01 -15.92
CA ASN A 185 0.71 -1.99 -14.96
C ASN A 185 -0.47 -1.54 -14.06
N GLY A 186 -0.44 -1.92 -12.80
CA GLY A 186 -1.42 -1.62 -11.77
C GLY A 186 -2.45 -2.71 -11.50
N VAL A 187 -3.07 -2.61 -10.32
CA VAL A 187 -4.06 -3.56 -9.78
C VAL A 187 -5.33 -3.59 -10.62
N LEU A 188 -5.90 -2.43 -10.97
CA LEU A 188 -7.11 -2.37 -11.79
C LEU A 188 -6.86 -2.92 -13.20
N THR A 189 -5.66 -2.70 -13.75
CA THR A 189 -5.25 -3.31 -15.02
C THR A 189 -5.25 -4.84 -14.93
N ALA A 190 -4.79 -5.44 -13.81
CA ALA A 190 -4.83 -6.89 -13.63
C ALA A 190 -6.26 -7.43 -13.55
N VAL A 191 -7.16 -6.71 -12.85
CA VAL A 191 -8.57 -7.07 -12.78
C VAL A 191 -9.24 -7.03 -14.16
N GLU A 192 -8.97 -6.00 -14.94
CA GLU A 192 -9.51 -5.86 -16.30
C GLU A 192 -9.00 -6.97 -17.23
N ASP A 193 -7.68 -7.21 -17.26
CA ASP A 193 -7.06 -8.27 -18.05
C ASP A 193 -7.58 -9.67 -17.66
N PHE A 194 -7.84 -9.91 -16.38
CA PHE A 194 -8.42 -11.16 -15.90
C PHE A 194 -9.88 -11.31 -16.39
N ARG A 195 -10.71 -10.26 -16.29
CA ARG A 195 -12.10 -10.29 -16.75
C ARG A 195 -12.23 -10.47 -18.26
N GLU A 196 -11.30 -9.95 -19.04
CA GLU A 196 -11.27 -10.19 -20.49
C GLU A 196 -11.05 -11.68 -20.81
N ARG A 197 -10.22 -12.37 -20.01
CA ARG A 197 -9.95 -13.81 -20.15
C ARG A 197 -11.04 -14.69 -19.53
N ARG A 198 -11.77 -14.17 -18.54
CA ARG A 198 -12.80 -14.88 -17.77
C ARG A 198 -14.15 -14.16 -17.86
N PRO A 199 -14.92 -14.32 -18.96
CA PRO A 199 -16.23 -13.70 -19.10
C PRO A 199 -17.24 -14.26 -18.09
N GLY A 200 -18.28 -13.48 -17.81
CA GLY A 200 -19.33 -13.81 -16.83
C GLY A 200 -19.06 -13.29 -15.42
N LEU A 201 -18.08 -12.39 -15.26
CA LEU A 201 -17.76 -11.72 -14.00
C LEU A 201 -18.25 -10.27 -13.98
N ALA A 202 -19.07 -9.96 -12.98
CA ALA A 202 -19.46 -8.61 -12.62
C ALA A 202 -18.33 -7.91 -11.88
N TYR A 203 -18.25 -6.59 -12.04
CA TYR A 203 -17.27 -5.76 -11.33
C TYR A 203 -17.89 -4.42 -10.90
N HIS A 204 -17.65 -4.04 -9.65
CA HIS A 204 -17.95 -2.71 -9.12
C HIS A 204 -16.69 -2.10 -8.52
N GLN A 205 -16.60 -0.78 -8.54
CA GLN A 205 -15.50 -0.03 -7.95
C GLN A 205 -16.01 1.11 -7.07
N VAL A 206 -15.65 1.12 -5.79
CA VAL A 206 -15.88 2.26 -4.89
C VAL A 206 -14.65 3.17 -4.93
N PRO A 207 -14.73 4.38 -5.50
CA PRO A 207 -13.56 5.23 -5.72
C PRO A 207 -13.29 6.12 -4.49
N SER A 208 -12.95 5.49 -3.38
CA SER A 208 -12.61 6.11 -2.10
C SER A 208 -11.44 5.35 -1.49
N VAL A 209 -10.61 5.98 -0.66
CA VAL A 209 -9.49 5.36 0.09
C VAL A 209 -8.68 4.42 -0.81
N PHE A 210 -8.00 4.97 -1.82
CA PHE A 210 -7.23 4.22 -2.83
C PHE A 210 -8.02 3.21 -3.69
N GLY A 211 -9.31 3.04 -3.44
CA GLY A 211 -10.25 2.28 -4.26
C GLY A 211 -10.51 0.88 -3.74
N LEU A 212 -11.79 0.49 -3.72
CA LEU A 212 -12.25 -0.86 -3.42
C LEU A 212 -12.89 -1.49 -4.67
N GLY A 213 -12.37 -2.61 -5.14
CA GLY A 213 -12.89 -3.37 -6.27
C GLY A 213 -13.63 -4.62 -5.81
N ILE A 214 -14.77 -4.91 -6.41
CA ILE A 214 -15.60 -6.07 -6.08
C ILE A 214 -15.79 -6.89 -7.35
N LEU A 215 -15.32 -8.13 -7.36
CA LEU A 215 -15.34 -9.04 -8.51
C LEU A 215 -16.06 -10.34 -8.14
N TYR A 216 -17.04 -10.76 -8.94
CA TYR A 216 -17.83 -11.98 -8.66
C TYR A 216 -18.58 -12.50 -9.89
N PRO A 217 -19.03 -13.78 -9.90
CA PRO A 217 -19.84 -14.32 -10.99
C PRO A 217 -21.23 -13.68 -11.08
N GLU A 218 -21.65 -13.32 -12.29
CA GLU A 218 -22.97 -12.75 -12.55
C GLU A 218 -24.12 -13.72 -12.20
N ASP A 219 -23.87 -15.02 -12.23
CA ASP A 219 -24.83 -16.09 -11.95
C ASP A 219 -24.77 -16.62 -10.50
N ALA A 220 -23.92 -16.04 -9.65
CA ALA A 220 -23.82 -16.44 -8.26
C ALA A 220 -25.12 -16.20 -7.49
N HIS A 221 -25.44 -17.07 -6.54
CA HIS A 221 -26.67 -16.96 -5.75
C HIS A 221 -26.75 -15.65 -4.92
N PHE A 222 -25.60 -15.04 -4.62
CA PHE A 222 -25.47 -13.77 -3.91
C PHE A 222 -25.34 -12.55 -4.86
N ALA A 223 -25.25 -12.75 -6.17
CA ALA A 223 -24.91 -11.70 -7.14
C ALA A 223 -25.85 -10.50 -7.11
N GLY A 224 -27.15 -10.73 -6.90
CA GLY A 224 -28.15 -9.66 -6.78
C GLY A 224 -27.95 -8.81 -5.52
N ALA A 225 -27.72 -9.45 -4.37
CA ALA A 225 -27.50 -8.74 -3.11
C ALA A 225 -26.19 -7.94 -3.11
N VAL A 226 -25.11 -8.51 -3.66
CA VAL A 226 -23.84 -7.78 -3.83
C VAL A 226 -24.01 -6.61 -4.79
N ARG A 227 -24.73 -6.79 -5.90
CA ARG A 227 -25.03 -5.70 -6.83
C ARG A 227 -25.79 -4.57 -6.17
N ASP A 228 -26.90 -4.88 -5.50
CA ASP A 228 -27.72 -3.86 -4.82
C ASP A 228 -26.93 -3.11 -3.74
N LEU A 229 -25.98 -3.79 -3.08
CA LEU A 229 -25.09 -3.19 -2.08
C LEU A 229 -24.08 -2.21 -2.69
N PHE A 230 -23.47 -2.55 -3.82
CA PHE A 230 -22.38 -1.76 -4.40
C PHE A 230 -22.79 -0.80 -5.53
N ASP A 231 -23.93 -1.01 -6.20
CA ASP A 231 -24.48 -0.14 -7.25
C ASP A 231 -24.52 1.35 -6.86
N PRO A 232 -24.92 1.73 -5.63
CA PRO A 232 -24.93 3.14 -5.22
C PRO A 232 -23.54 3.80 -5.19
N TYR A 233 -22.49 2.99 -5.08
CA TYR A 233 -21.11 3.45 -4.90
C TYR A 233 -20.25 3.24 -6.15
N ASP A 234 -20.69 2.39 -7.08
CA ASP A 234 -19.94 2.02 -8.29
C ASP A 234 -19.58 3.26 -9.12
N ARG A 235 -18.28 3.54 -9.21
CA ARG A 235 -17.69 4.68 -9.94
C ARG A 235 -18.44 5.98 -9.64
N HIS A 236 -18.83 6.17 -8.38
CA HIS A 236 -19.71 7.26 -7.99
C HIS A 236 -18.96 8.61 -8.09
N PRO A 237 -19.41 9.57 -8.93
CA PRO A 237 -18.62 10.78 -9.24
C PRO A 237 -18.35 11.70 -8.05
N LEU A 238 -19.22 11.70 -7.03
CA LEU A 238 -18.94 12.46 -5.81
C LEU A 238 -17.81 11.84 -5.01
N LEU A 239 -17.75 10.50 -4.93
CA LEU A 239 -16.71 9.81 -4.17
C LEU A 239 -15.36 9.99 -4.86
N GLU A 240 -15.31 9.89 -6.20
CA GLU A 240 -14.09 10.19 -6.97
C GLU A 240 -13.54 11.58 -6.67
N ARG A 241 -14.41 12.60 -6.62
CA ARG A 241 -14.00 13.97 -6.29
C ARG A 241 -13.54 14.13 -4.84
N LEU A 242 -14.21 13.46 -3.90
CA LEU A 242 -13.82 13.49 -2.48
C LEU A 242 -12.47 12.80 -2.29
N GLU A 243 -12.25 11.66 -2.94
CA GLU A 243 -11.00 10.93 -2.91
C GLU A 243 -9.87 11.74 -3.52
N ARG A 244 -10.10 12.32 -4.70
CA ARG A 244 -9.14 13.24 -5.31
C ARG A 244 -8.79 14.40 -4.37
N ASN A 245 -9.78 15.02 -3.74
CA ASN A 245 -9.53 16.09 -2.78
C ASN A 245 -8.71 15.61 -1.57
N ARG A 246 -9.01 14.44 -1.03
CA ARG A 246 -8.26 13.81 0.08
C ARG A 246 -6.79 13.62 -0.29
N LEU A 247 -6.53 13.05 -1.47
CA LEU A 247 -5.19 12.80 -1.98
C LEU A 247 -4.41 14.10 -2.22
N GLU A 248 -5.03 15.11 -2.85
CA GLU A 248 -4.41 16.42 -3.07
C GLU A 248 -4.07 17.13 -1.74
N LEU A 249 -4.95 17.04 -0.74
CA LEU A 249 -4.69 17.57 0.60
C LEU A 249 -3.54 16.82 1.30
N TYR A 250 -3.53 15.49 1.22
CA TYR A 250 -2.46 14.68 1.80
C TYR A 250 -1.10 14.98 1.15
N LEU A 251 -1.06 15.08 -0.18
CA LEU A 251 0.14 15.48 -0.93
C LEU A 251 0.60 16.89 -0.57
N ARG A 252 -0.32 17.81 -0.29
CA ARG A 252 0.04 19.15 0.19
C ARG A 252 0.69 19.10 1.58
N VAL A 253 0.22 18.23 2.47
CA VAL A 253 0.85 18.01 3.77
C VAL A 253 2.26 17.47 3.60
N ILE A 254 2.47 16.46 2.74
CA ILE A 254 3.80 15.93 2.43
C ILE A 254 4.71 17.05 1.90
N ALA A 255 4.24 17.83 0.93
CA ALA A 255 5.03 18.93 0.37
C ALA A 255 5.45 19.96 1.44
N LEU A 256 4.55 20.29 2.38
CA LEU A 256 4.87 21.19 3.49
C LEU A 256 5.91 20.58 4.45
N GLN A 257 5.83 19.26 4.71
CA GLN A 257 6.84 18.56 5.52
C GLN A 257 8.22 18.58 4.85
N ASP A 258 8.27 18.36 3.54
CA ASP A 258 9.50 18.43 2.74
C ASP A 258 10.10 19.85 2.75
N GLU A 259 9.26 20.87 2.57
CA GLU A 259 9.66 22.28 2.67
C GLU A 259 10.26 22.61 4.05
N MET A 260 9.63 22.12 5.13
CA MET A 260 10.10 22.33 6.50
C MET A 260 11.43 21.62 6.76
N ALA A 261 11.56 20.35 6.39
CA ALA A 261 12.79 19.59 6.52
C ALA A 261 13.94 20.23 5.73
N GLY A 262 13.67 20.73 4.52
CA GLY A 262 14.62 21.46 3.71
C GLY A 262 15.15 22.72 4.39
N ARG A 263 14.27 23.50 5.04
CA ARG A 263 14.65 24.71 5.80
C ARG A 263 15.51 24.39 7.02
N VAL A 264 15.14 23.37 7.80
CA VAL A 264 15.93 22.92 8.95
C VAL A 264 17.32 22.48 8.50
N GLY A 265 17.43 21.64 7.47
CA GLY A 265 18.73 21.21 6.95
C GLY A 265 19.58 22.37 6.39
N GLN A 266 18.96 23.40 5.81
CA GLN A 266 19.69 24.61 5.38
C GLN A 266 20.23 25.39 6.58
N GLN A 267 19.43 25.53 7.63
CA GLN A 267 19.84 26.20 8.86
C GLN A 267 21.00 25.46 9.55
N ASP A 268 20.94 24.13 9.64
CA ASP A 268 22.01 23.31 10.23
C ASP A 268 23.32 23.44 9.44
N ARG A 269 23.26 23.41 8.11
CA ARG A 269 24.44 23.64 7.26
C ARG A 269 25.04 25.03 7.47
N MET A 270 24.20 26.04 7.65
CA MET A 270 24.65 27.41 7.92
C MET A 270 25.31 27.51 9.30
N VAL A 271 24.73 26.90 10.33
CA VAL A 271 25.30 26.85 11.69
C VAL A 271 26.65 26.13 11.68
N ALA A 272 26.73 24.94 11.07
CA ALA A 272 27.99 24.20 10.93
C ALA A 272 29.06 25.00 10.17
N GLY A 273 28.65 25.75 9.13
CA GLY A 273 29.53 26.67 8.42
C GLY A 273 30.06 27.80 9.31
N TYR A 274 29.21 28.41 10.14
CA TYR A 274 29.65 29.43 11.11
C TYR A 274 30.56 28.87 12.19
N GLU A 275 30.28 27.69 12.72
CA GLU A 275 31.12 27.01 13.71
C GLU A 275 32.51 26.70 13.14
N ALA A 276 32.58 26.19 11.92
CA ALA A 276 33.85 25.93 11.24
C ALA A 276 34.65 27.23 11.00
N ALA A 277 33.99 28.32 10.58
CA ALA A 277 34.62 29.62 10.40
C ALA A 277 35.13 30.21 11.73
N LEU A 278 34.34 30.08 12.81
CA LEU A 278 34.73 30.53 14.15
C LEU A 278 35.95 29.75 14.68
N ALA A 279 35.98 28.42 14.46
CA ALA A 279 37.11 27.58 14.83
C ALA A 279 38.39 28.00 14.08
N ALA A 280 38.30 28.24 12.77
CA ALA A 280 39.43 28.73 11.97
C ALA A 280 39.95 30.09 12.46
N LEU A 281 39.05 31.04 12.73
CA LEU A 281 39.40 32.37 13.22
C LEU A 281 40.03 32.33 14.62
N ASN A 282 39.60 31.41 15.49
CA ASN A 282 40.19 31.21 16.80
C ASN A 282 41.63 30.66 16.71
N VAL A 283 41.89 29.75 15.77
CA VAL A 283 43.24 29.24 15.49
C VAL A 283 44.14 30.38 15.00
N GLU A 284 43.68 31.17 14.03
CA GLU A 284 44.44 32.31 13.49
C GLU A 284 44.74 33.36 14.56
N ASN A 285 43.76 33.73 15.38
CA ASN A 285 43.97 34.65 16.50
C ASN A 285 44.97 34.12 17.52
N THR A 286 44.97 32.82 17.79
CA THR A 286 45.92 32.19 18.71
C THR A 286 47.34 32.29 18.15
N ASP A 287 47.53 31.99 16.86
CA ASP A 287 48.82 32.11 16.18
C ASP A 287 49.31 33.57 16.16
N LEU A 288 48.44 34.53 15.82
CA LEU A 288 48.77 35.96 15.87
C LEU A 288 49.20 36.41 17.26
N ARG A 289 48.50 35.97 18.32
CA ARG A 289 48.87 36.28 19.71
C ARG A 289 50.24 35.71 20.08
N LEU A 290 50.57 34.49 19.65
CA LEU A 290 51.88 33.88 19.87
C LEU A 290 52.99 34.65 19.14
N ARG A 291 52.77 35.05 17.89
CA ARG A 291 53.73 35.87 17.12
C ARG A 291 53.99 37.23 17.75
N LEU A 292 52.92 37.91 18.21
CA LEU A 292 53.03 39.21 18.90
C LEU A 292 53.78 39.10 20.24
N ALA A 293 53.56 38.02 21.00
CA ALA A 293 54.28 37.74 22.23
C ALA A 293 55.77 37.44 21.97
N GLY A 294 56.10 36.68 20.91
CA GLY A 294 57.47 36.42 20.51
C GLY A 294 58.23 37.65 19.99
N GLY A 295 57.54 38.58 19.32
CA GLY A 295 58.13 39.83 18.82
C GLY A 295 58.56 40.82 19.90
N HIS A 296 57.97 40.76 21.10
CA HIS A 296 58.37 41.60 22.24
C HIS A 296 59.64 41.12 22.94
N ALA A 297 60.01 39.83 22.81
CA ALA A 297 61.24 39.28 23.39
C ALA A 297 62.51 39.61 22.58
N GLY A 298 62.37 40.08 21.33
CA GLY A 298 63.50 40.37 20.43
C GLY A 298 63.92 41.85 20.34
N ARG A 299 63.26 42.76 21.09
CA ARG A 299 63.54 44.22 21.03
C ARG A 299 64.29 44.78 22.24
N THR A 300 64.74 43.93 23.15
CA THR A 300 65.68 44.28 24.23
C THR A 300 67.05 43.70 23.92
N GLY A 301 67.76 44.35 23.01
CA GLY A 301 69.16 44.10 22.68
C GLY A 301 69.85 45.43 22.43
#